data_AF-A0A0G0J0Z9-F1
#
_entry.id   AF-A0A0G0J0Z9-F1
#
_cell.length_a   1.000
_cell.length_b   1.000
_cell.length_c   1.000
_cell.angle_alpha   90.00
_cell.angle_beta   90.00
_cell.angle_gamma   90.00
#
_symmetry.space_group_name_H-M   'P 1'
#
loop_
_entity.id
_entity.type
_entity.pdbx_description
1 polymer ?
#
loop_
_entity_poly.entity_id
_entity_poly.type
_entity_poly.pdbx_seq_one_letter_code
_entity_poly.pdbx_strand_id
1 'polypeptide(L)'
;MEFTPRFNGQVAQEVAAFGTIYRGDETTRRGDFYIATSNLDTAQPRLTVQYDGNVGIGTASPTYLLSLGGTAARTIWMERNTTAATAGQGLTLSSGGAIAGTADLNGGDLTLQSGISTGSGSSDMFFQTATAGASATTDRTQSTKLTVRGNGNVVVGAGTALATDAT
;
A
#
# COMPACT_ATOMS: atom_id res chain seq x y z
N MET A 1 12.24 46.95 14.75
CA MET A 1 11.86 46.67 13.35
C MET A 1 11.04 45.41 13.39
N GLU A 2 9.72 45.58 13.42
CA GLU A 2 8.74 44.50 13.59
C GLU A 2 8.16 44.18 12.21
N PHE A 3 8.31 42.93 11.76
CA PHE A 3 7.71 42.45 10.53
C PHE A 3 6.28 42.00 10.81
N THR A 4 5.30 42.79 10.40
CA THR A 4 3.90 42.34 10.29
C THR A 4 3.66 41.88 8.85
N PRO A 5 3.28 40.62 8.58
CA PRO A 5 2.87 40.24 7.23
C PRO A 5 1.51 40.88 6.91
N ARG A 6 1.46 41.60 5.78
CA ARG A 6 0.24 42.19 5.20
C ARG A 6 -0.36 41.22 4.17
N PHE A 7 -1.56 40.72 4.42
CA PHE A 7 -2.39 40.12 3.37
C PHE A 7 -3.45 41.15 2.95
N ASN A 8 -3.09 41.99 1.98
CA ASN A 8 -3.98 43.00 1.41
C ASN A 8 -4.74 42.43 0.21
N GLY A 9 -5.95 41.92 0.45
CA GLY A 9 -7.05 41.81 -0.51
C GLY A 9 -6.74 41.47 -1.97
N GLN A 10 -6.39 40.22 -2.29
CA GLN A 10 -6.56 39.67 -3.65
C GLN A 10 -7.67 38.62 -3.64
N VAL A 11 -8.80 38.96 -4.27
CA VAL A 11 -9.83 38.01 -4.70
C VAL A 11 -9.28 37.18 -5.87
N ALA A 12 -9.40 35.86 -5.74
CA ALA A 12 -9.01 34.77 -6.65
C ALA A 12 -7.50 34.50 -6.81
N GLN A 13 -6.96 33.60 -5.97
CA GLN A 13 -5.92 32.68 -6.42
C GLN A 13 -6.39 31.24 -6.18
N GLU A 14 -6.95 30.68 -7.25
CA GLU A 14 -7.28 29.28 -7.43
C GLU A 14 -5.99 28.44 -7.38
N VAL A 15 -5.76 27.72 -6.29
CA VAL A 15 -5.02 26.45 -6.27
C VAL A 15 -5.69 25.62 -5.17
N ALA A 16 -6.16 24.42 -5.48
CA ALA A 16 -6.64 23.46 -4.49
C ALA A 16 -5.70 23.49 -3.27
N ALA A 17 -6.22 23.78 -2.08
CA ALA A 17 -5.39 24.05 -0.91
C ALA A 17 -4.41 22.88 -0.65
N PHE A 18 -3.15 23.03 -1.07
CA PHE A 18 -2.05 22.20 -0.60
C PHE A 18 -1.65 22.71 0.78
N GLY A 19 -2.56 22.57 1.74
CA GLY A 19 -2.35 22.97 3.11
C GLY A 19 -1.66 21.84 3.86
N THR A 20 -0.33 21.91 3.95
CA THR A 20 0.40 21.23 5.02
C THR A 20 -0.11 21.82 6.33
N ILE A 21 -0.82 21.05 7.14
CA ILE A 21 -1.27 21.53 8.43
C ILE A 21 -0.68 20.63 9.50
N TYR A 22 0.14 21.24 10.33
CA TYR A 22 0.54 20.68 11.61
C TYR A 22 -0.67 20.76 12.54
N ARG A 23 -1.22 19.62 12.96
CA ARG A 23 -2.16 19.57 14.09
C ARG A 23 -1.37 19.07 15.29
N GLY A 24 -0.95 19.99 16.15
CA GLY A 24 -0.25 19.61 17.36
C GLY A 24 -0.84 20.21 18.62
N ASP A 25 -0.58 19.54 19.73
CA ASP A 25 -0.84 20.05 21.06
C ASP A 25 0.46 20.66 21.60
N GLU A 26 0.41 21.96 21.93
CA GLU A 26 1.54 22.70 22.48
C GLU A 26 2.02 22.13 23.82
N THR A 27 1.14 21.42 24.53
CA THR A 27 1.41 20.79 25.84
C THR A 27 2.20 19.50 25.69
N THR A 28 1.84 18.63 24.73
CA THR A 28 2.53 17.35 24.49
C THR A 28 3.62 17.43 23.42
N ARG A 29 3.74 18.56 22.71
CA ARG A 29 4.66 18.77 21.57
C ARG A 29 4.53 17.71 20.47
N ARG A 30 3.35 17.06 20.40
CA ARG A 30 3.01 16.08 19.36
C ARG A 30 2.33 16.83 18.24
N GLY A 31 2.60 16.46 16.99
CA GLY A 31 1.76 16.90 15.89
C GLY A 31 1.84 16.00 14.68
N ASP A 32 0.72 15.97 13.96
CA ASP A 32 0.56 15.18 12.74
C ASP A 32 0.81 16.05 11.51
N PHE A 33 1.33 15.43 10.46
CA PHE A 33 1.44 16.02 9.13
C PHE A 33 0.34 15.44 8.23
N TYR A 34 -0.33 16.29 7.45
CA TYR A 34 -1.25 15.81 6.42
C TYR A 34 -1.21 16.62 5.12
N ILE A 35 -1.50 15.91 4.03
CA ILE A 35 -1.87 16.46 2.72
C ILE A 35 -3.34 16.13 2.51
N ALA A 36 -4.18 17.13 2.37
CA ALA A 36 -5.58 16.98 2.02
C ALA A 36 -5.85 17.55 0.62
N THR A 37 -6.80 16.96 -0.09
CA THR A 37 -7.46 17.65 -1.20
C THR A 37 -8.83 18.07 -0.70
N SER A 38 -9.17 19.35 -0.77
CA SER A 38 -10.53 19.79 -0.56
C SER A 38 -11.37 19.42 -1.78
N ASN A 39 -12.38 18.57 -1.60
CA ASN A 39 -13.66 18.92 -2.22
C ASN A 39 -14.27 19.99 -1.30
N LEU A 40 -15.04 20.94 -1.85
CA LEU A 40 -15.34 22.24 -1.23
C LEU A 40 -15.98 22.19 0.18
N ASP A 41 -16.37 21.02 0.70
CA ASP A 41 -17.02 20.84 2.00
C ASP A 41 -16.36 19.84 2.98
N THR A 42 -15.35 19.04 2.57
CA THR A 42 -14.63 18.16 3.52
C THR A 42 -13.15 18.03 3.17
N ALA A 43 -12.28 18.32 4.14
CA ALA A 43 -10.86 17.98 4.02
C ALA A 43 -10.72 16.45 4.04
N GLN A 44 -10.50 15.84 2.87
CA GLN A 44 -10.23 14.41 2.74
C GLN A 44 -8.71 14.20 2.80
N PRO A 45 -8.15 13.61 3.87
CA PRO A 45 -6.72 13.37 3.96
C PRO A 45 -6.31 12.36 2.90
N ARG A 46 -5.37 12.76 2.04
CA ARG A 46 -4.75 11.92 1.02
C ARG A 46 -3.48 11.27 1.54
N LEU A 47 -2.69 11.99 2.32
CA LEU A 47 -1.55 11.49 3.06
C LEU A 47 -1.63 12.00 4.49
N THR A 48 -1.41 11.11 5.45
CA THR A 48 -1.34 11.41 6.88
C THR A 48 -0.04 10.80 7.40
N VAL A 49 0.70 11.52 8.23
CA VAL A 49 1.81 11.01 9.04
C VAL A 49 1.52 11.43 10.48
N GLN A 50 1.19 10.45 11.32
CA GLN A 50 0.91 10.68 12.73
C GLN A 50 2.20 10.89 13.53
N TYR A 51 2.11 11.57 14.66
CA TYR A 51 3.24 11.84 15.55
C TYR A 51 3.99 10.58 16.03
N ASP A 52 3.32 9.41 16.02
CA ASP A 52 3.88 8.11 16.39
C ASP A 52 4.56 7.39 15.22
N GLY A 53 4.59 8.01 14.04
CA GLY A 53 5.24 7.51 12.83
C GLY A 53 4.31 6.78 11.86
N ASN A 54 3.03 6.57 12.21
CA ASN A 54 2.11 5.87 11.32
C ASN A 54 1.76 6.70 10.09
N VAL A 55 1.92 6.12 8.90
CA VAL A 55 1.64 6.74 7.61
C VAL A 55 0.34 6.18 7.04
N GLY A 56 -0.63 7.05 6.77
CA GLY A 56 -1.90 6.73 6.13
C GLY A 56 -1.99 7.32 4.72
N ILE A 57 -2.35 6.50 3.72
CA ILE A 57 -2.70 6.98 2.38
C ILE A 57 -4.21 6.80 2.17
N GLY A 58 -4.94 7.90 2.05
CA GLY A 58 -6.40 7.91 1.97
C GLY A 58 -7.11 7.55 3.28
N THR A 59 -6.42 7.67 4.42
CA THR A 59 -6.99 7.50 5.76
C THR A 59 -6.38 8.52 6.73
N ALA A 60 -7.21 9.09 7.60
CA ALA A 60 -6.79 10.01 8.68
C ALA A 60 -6.26 9.26 9.91
N SER A 61 -6.67 8.01 10.06
CA SER A 61 -6.46 7.19 11.26
C SER A 61 -5.82 5.87 10.85
N PRO A 62 -4.54 5.86 10.42
CA PRO A 62 -3.80 4.64 10.22
C PRO A 62 -3.77 3.79 11.50
N THR A 63 -3.92 2.48 11.37
CA THR A 63 -3.85 1.51 12.47
C THR A 63 -2.59 0.64 12.43
N TYR A 64 -1.82 0.75 11.34
CA TYR A 64 -0.50 0.17 11.13
C TYR A 64 0.46 1.22 10.59
N LEU A 65 1.77 0.96 10.71
CA LEU A 65 2.84 1.87 10.28
C LEU A 65 2.66 2.39 8.85
N LEU A 66 2.20 1.55 7.94
CA LEU A 66 1.71 1.97 6.63
C LEU A 66 0.28 1.43 6.45
N SER A 67 -0.68 2.34 6.33
CA SER A 67 -2.09 2.01 6.15
C SER A 67 -2.64 2.62 4.86
N LEU A 68 -3.44 1.85 4.13
CA LEU A 68 -4.19 2.34 2.96
C LEU A 68 -5.68 2.43 3.32
N GLY A 69 -6.38 3.47 2.88
CA GLY A 69 -7.80 3.64 3.16
C GLY A 69 -8.66 2.51 2.58
N GLY A 70 -9.51 1.89 3.42
CA GLY A 70 -10.23 0.65 3.13
C GLY A 70 -11.60 0.79 2.45
N THR A 71 -12.03 2.00 2.04
CA THR A 71 -13.33 2.22 1.38
C THR A 71 -13.30 1.98 -0.14
N ALA A 72 -12.12 1.73 -0.71
CA ALA A 72 -11.95 1.35 -2.10
C ALA A 72 -10.80 0.34 -2.22
N ALA A 73 -10.83 -0.50 -3.27
CA ALA A 73 -9.74 -1.41 -3.58
C ALA A 73 -8.44 -0.65 -3.86
N ARG A 74 -7.30 -1.19 -3.41
CA ARG A 74 -5.97 -0.59 -3.50
C ARG A 74 -4.98 -1.57 -4.11
N THR A 75 -3.98 -1.03 -4.80
CA THR A 75 -2.90 -1.81 -5.44
C THR A 75 -1.56 -1.16 -5.12
N ILE A 76 -0.56 -1.97 -4.76
CA ILE A 76 0.85 -1.57 -4.72
C ILE A 76 1.47 -2.02 -6.04
N TRP A 77 2.04 -1.09 -6.81
CA TRP A 77 2.42 -1.31 -8.21
C TRP A 77 3.71 -0.56 -8.60
N MET A 78 4.41 -1.08 -9.62
CA MET A 78 5.52 -0.42 -10.30
C MET A 78 5.13 -0.05 -11.73
N GLU A 79 5.34 1.20 -12.12
CA GLU A 79 5.09 1.65 -13.49
C GLU A 79 5.92 0.90 -14.54
N ARG A 80 5.39 0.81 -15.75
CA ARG A 80 6.06 0.16 -16.89
C ARG A 80 7.35 0.91 -17.23
N ASN A 81 8.42 0.18 -17.56
CA ASN A 81 9.61 0.78 -18.16
C ASN A 81 9.28 1.30 -19.57
N THR A 82 9.47 2.60 -19.78
CA THR A 82 9.17 3.28 -21.05
C THR A 82 10.40 3.43 -21.96
N THR A 83 11.56 2.93 -21.54
CA THR A 83 12.78 2.90 -22.38
C THR A 83 12.66 1.83 -23.46
N ALA A 84 12.86 2.22 -24.72
CA ALA A 84 12.72 1.32 -25.86
C ALA A 84 13.61 0.07 -25.72
N ALA A 85 13.06 -1.09 -26.10
CA ALA A 85 13.73 -2.39 -26.08
C ALA A 85 14.37 -2.77 -24.73
N THR A 86 13.89 -2.21 -23.62
CA THR A 86 14.37 -2.51 -22.27
C THR A 86 13.33 -3.32 -21.50
N ALA A 87 13.77 -4.31 -20.71
CA ALA A 87 12.89 -5.13 -19.89
C ALA A 87 12.26 -4.33 -18.73
N GLY A 88 11.23 -4.91 -18.11
CA GLY A 88 10.68 -4.43 -16.84
C GLY A 88 11.61 -4.71 -15.67
N GLN A 89 11.44 -3.95 -14.59
CA GLN A 89 12.19 -4.13 -13.33
C GLN A 89 11.41 -5.00 -12.33
N GLY A 90 12.10 -5.63 -11.39
CA GLY A 90 11.50 -6.46 -10.35
C GLY A 90 11.01 -5.65 -9.14
N LEU A 91 9.92 -6.11 -8.52
CA LEU A 91 9.46 -5.68 -7.20
C LEU A 91 9.83 -6.76 -6.18
N THR A 92 10.54 -6.40 -5.11
CA THR A 92 10.90 -7.35 -4.03
C THR A 92 10.17 -6.98 -2.74
N LEU A 93 9.56 -7.97 -2.10
CA LEU A 93 9.05 -7.88 -0.73
C LEU A 93 9.91 -8.80 0.14
N SER A 94 10.45 -8.28 1.23
CA SER A 94 11.35 -9.00 2.14
C SER A 94 10.99 -8.71 3.59
N SER A 95 11.11 -9.73 4.44
CA SER A 95 11.15 -9.59 5.90
C SER A 95 12.57 -9.17 6.37
N GLY A 96 12.71 -8.85 7.66
CA GLY A 96 13.96 -8.41 8.25
C GLY A 96 14.95 -9.55 8.52
N GLY A 97 16.24 -9.28 8.38
CA GLY A 97 17.31 -10.20 8.78
C GLY A 97 17.68 -10.08 10.27
N ALA A 98 18.27 -11.14 10.83
CA ALA A 98 18.93 -11.07 12.14
C ALA A 98 20.15 -10.14 12.11
N ILE A 99 20.58 -9.65 13.28
CA ILE A 99 21.73 -8.74 13.39
C ILE A 99 23.00 -9.46 12.91
N ALA A 100 23.66 -8.89 11.90
CA ALA A 100 24.89 -9.45 11.34
C ALA A 100 26.00 -9.55 12.39
N GLY A 101 26.74 -10.67 12.37
CA GLY A 101 27.86 -10.90 13.29
C GLY A 101 27.47 -11.25 14.73
N THR A 102 26.19 -11.58 14.98
CA THR A 102 25.70 -12.03 16.30
C THR A 102 25.48 -13.54 16.33
N ALA A 103 24.71 -14.04 17.31
CA ALA A 103 24.39 -15.47 17.47
C ALA A 103 23.60 -16.06 16.29
N ASP A 104 23.41 -17.38 16.30
CA ASP A 104 22.61 -18.14 15.33
C ASP A 104 21.11 -17.85 15.45
N LEU A 105 20.71 -16.63 15.11
CA LEU A 105 19.33 -16.16 15.14
C LEU A 105 18.67 -16.30 13.78
N ASN A 106 17.40 -16.71 13.77
CA ASN A 106 16.60 -16.80 12.56
C ASN A 106 16.28 -15.40 12.00
N GLY A 107 16.12 -15.29 10.67
CA GLY A 107 15.47 -14.13 10.05
C GLY A 107 13.98 -14.08 10.37
N GLY A 108 13.33 -12.98 10.02
CA GLY A 108 11.87 -12.86 10.16
C GLY A 108 11.13 -13.66 9.09
N ASP A 109 9.96 -14.19 9.43
CA ASP A 109 9.05 -14.80 8.46
C ASP A 109 8.40 -13.72 7.56
N LEU A 110 8.08 -14.08 6.32
CA LEU A 110 7.25 -13.27 5.43
C LEU A 110 5.81 -13.78 5.46
N THR A 111 4.91 -12.97 6.04
CA THR A 111 3.49 -13.30 6.15
C THR A 111 2.67 -12.47 5.15
N LEU A 112 1.93 -13.15 4.28
CA LEU A 112 0.97 -12.56 3.35
C LEU A 112 -0.44 -13.00 3.75
N GLN A 113 -1.39 -12.06 3.84
CA GLN A 113 -2.73 -12.32 4.38
C GLN A 113 -3.82 -11.76 3.46
N SER A 114 -4.87 -12.54 3.23
CA SER A 114 -6.10 -12.09 2.59
C SER A 114 -7.07 -11.48 3.63
N GLY A 115 -8.21 -10.93 3.15
CA GLY A 115 -9.14 -10.18 4.00
C GLY A 115 -9.87 -11.02 5.05
N ILE A 116 -10.23 -10.38 6.16
CA ILE A 116 -11.10 -10.96 7.19
C ILE A 116 -12.55 -10.92 6.65
N SER A 117 -13.18 -12.09 6.51
CA SER A 117 -14.57 -12.21 6.09
C SER A 117 -15.53 -12.19 7.29
N THR A 118 -16.82 -11.95 7.01
CA THR A 118 -17.90 -12.07 7.99
C THR A 118 -18.91 -13.12 7.53
N GLY A 119 -19.68 -13.69 8.48
CA GLY A 119 -20.69 -14.71 8.18
C GLY A 119 -20.12 -15.91 7.43
N SER A 120 -20.78 -16.33 6.35
CA SER A 120 -20.32 -17.41 5.47
C SER A 120 -19.34 -16.94 4.37
N GLY A 121 -18.79 -15.73 4.48
CA GLY A 121 -17.81 -15.21 3.53
C GLY A 121 -16.45 -15.88 3.67
N SER A 122 -15.64 -15.82 2.62
CA SER A 122 -14.27 -16.36 2.56
C SER A 122 -13.37 -15.40 1.76
N SER A 123 -12.05 -15.53 1.91
CA SER A 123 -11.06 -14.80 1.11
C SER A 123 -9.94 -15.74 0.66
N ASP A 124 -9.61 -15.70 -0.63
CA ASP A 124 -8.52 -16.47 -1.24
C ASP A 124 -7.26 -15.60 -1.38
N MET A 125 -6.10 -16.24 -1.58
CA MET A 125 -4.87 -15.60 -2.06
C MET A 125 -4.53 -16.10 -3.46
N PHE A 126 -4.23 -15.17 -4.38
CA PHE A 126 -3.91 -15.47 -5.77
C PHE A 126 -2.47 -15.08 -6.10
N PHE A 127 -1.76 -15.96 -6.80
CA PHE A 127 -0.44 -15.70 -7.34
C PHE A 127 -0.51 -15.82 -8.85
N GLN A 128 -0.18 -14.72 -9.54
CA GLN A 128 -0.39 -14.57 -10.97
C GLN A 128 0.94 -14.35 -11.70
N THR A 129 1.11 -15.00 -12.84
CA THR A 129 2.26 -14.78 -13.72
C THR A 129 1.81 -14.69 -15.17
N ALA A 130 2.59 -13.97 -15.98
CA ALA A 130 2.43 -14.02 -17.44
C ALA A 130 3.08 -15.31 -17.96
N THR A 131 2.32 -16.12 -18.68
CA THR A 131 2.86 -17.30 -19.37
C THR A 131 3.65 -16.84 -20.60
N ALA A 132 4.91 -17.25 -20.73
CA ALA A 132 5.69 -16.98 -21.93
C ALA A 132 5.01 -17.55 -23.17
N GLY A 133 5.09 -16.85 -24.29
CA GLY A 133 4.64 -17.34 -25.59
C GLY A 133 5.74 -17.24 -26.63
N ALA A 134 5.37 -17.42 -27.90
CA ALA A 134 6.30 -17.27 -29.02
C ALA A 134 6.95 -15.87 -29.08
N SER A 135 8.07 -15.76 -29.79
CA SER A 135 8.73 -14.47 -30.04
C SER A 135 7.75 -13.50 -30.69
N ALA A 136 7.42 -12.41 -29.99
CA ALA A 136 6.42 -11.41 -30.37
C ALA A 136 6.53 -10.17 -29.48
N THR A 137 5.85 -9.09 -29.85
CA THR A 137 5.84 -7.80 -29.13
C THR A 137 4.52 -7.48 -28.42
N THR A 138 3.49 -8.34 -28.54
CA THR A 138 2.20 -8.14 -27.87
C THR A 138 2.31 -8.35 -26.36
N ASP A 139 1.64 -7.50 -25.58
CA ASP A 139 1.51 -7.64 -24.14
C ASP A 139 0.94 -9.01 -23.76
N ARG A 140 1.47 -9.61 -22.70
CA ARG A 140 0.95 -10.86 -22.13
C ARG A 140 0.28 -10.58 -20.80
N THR A 141 -1.03 -10.76 -20.75
CA THR A 141 -1.81 -10.60 -19.52
C THR A 141 -1.46 -11.71 -18.53
N GLN A 142 -1.32 -11.35 -17.26
CA GLN A 142 -1.07 -12.30 -16.18
C GLN A 142 -2.31 -13.17 -15.94
N SER A 143 -2.11 -14.40 -15.47
CA SER A 143 -3.19 -15.29 -15.04
C SER A 143 -2.80 -16.00 -13.75
N THR A 144 -3.79 -16.37 -12.94
CA THR A 144 -3.60 -17.13 -11.70
C THR A 144 -2.96 -18.49 -11.97
N LYS A 145 -1.83 -18.75 -11.29
CA LYS A 145 -1.09 -20.02 -11.34
C LYS A 145 -1.05 -20.74 -10.00
N LEU A 146 -1.27 -20.02 -8.90
CA LEU A 146 -1.48 -20.62 -7.58
C LEU A 146 -2.62 -19.90 -6.86
N THR A 147 -3.50 -20.66 -6.25
CA THR A 147 -4.55 -20.14 -5.36
C THR A 147 -4.49 -20.85 -4.03
N VAL A 148 -4.34 -20.10 -2.93
CA VAL A 148 -4.65 -20.60 -1.59
C VAL A 148 -6.08 -20.19 -1.29
N ARG A 149 -6.99 -21.16 -1.19
CA ARG A 149 -8.40 -20.87 -0.93
C ARG A 149 -8.65 -20.67 0.55
N GLY A 150 -9.65 -19.87 0.90
CA GLY A 150 -10.03 -19.65 2.30
C GLY A 150 -10.60 -20.90 3.00
N ASN A 151 -10.91 -21.97 2.25
CA ASN A 151 -11.23 -23.28 2.82
C ASN A 151 -9.98 -24.15 3.10
N GLY A 152 -8.77 -23.59 2.98
CA GLY A 152 -7.50 -24.26 3.23
C GLY A 152 -6.89 -24.97 2.01
N ASN A 153 -7.65 -25.18 0.94
CA ASN A 153 -7.15 -25.91 -0.24
C ASN A 153 -6.18 -25.07 -1.06
N VAL A 154 -5.11 -25.68 -1.57
CA VAL A 154 -4.19 -25.04 -2.51
C VAL A 154 -4.41 -25.58 -3.93
N VAL A 155 -4.47 -24.69 -4.92
CA VAL A 155 -4.58 -25.05 -6.34
C VAL A 155 -3.34 -24.58 -7.06
N VAL A 156 -2.75 -25.45 -7.89
CA VAL A 156 -1.59 -25.13 -8.73
C VAL A 156 -1.93 -25.38 -10.20
N GLY A 157 -1.72 -24.36 -11.04
CA GLY A 157 -2.04 -24.37 -12.46
C GLY A 157 -3.54 -24.46 -12.75
N ALA A 158 -3.89 -25.14 -13.85
CA ALA A 158 -5.28 -25.48 -14.20
C ALA A 158 -5.75 -26.81 -13.56
N GLY A 159 -4.95 -27.39 -12.66
CA GLY A 159 -5.22 -28.70 -12.05
C GLY A 159 -6.23 -28.66 -10.90
N THR A 160 -6.66 -29.85 -10.47
CA THR A 160 -7.49 -30.06 -9.27
C THR A 160 -6.75 -29.67 -8.00
N ALA A 161 -7.48 -29.19 -6.98
CA ALA A 161 -6.91 -28.77 -5.70
C ALA A 161 -6.05 -29.87 -5.08
N LEU A 162 -4.87 -29.50 -4.59
CA LEU A 162 -4.09 -30.29 -3.63
C LEU A 162 -4.73 -30.03 -2.26
N ALA A 163 -5.35 -31.05 -1.68
CA ALA A 163 -5.78 -30.99 -0.28
C ALA A 163 -4.54 -30.85 0.61
N THR A 164 -4.64 -30.08 1.69
CA THR A 164 -3.64 -30.10 2.76
C THR A 164 -3.67 -31.49 3.40
N ASP A 165 -2.50 -32.05 3.70
CA ASP A 165 -2.38 -33.34 4.38
C ASP A 165 -3.31 -33.38 5.59
N ALA A 166 -4.11 -34.45 5.69
CA ALA A 166 -4.91 -34.73 6.86
C ALA A 166 -3.97 -35.12 8.00
N THR A 167 -3.72 -34.19 8.92
CA THR A 167 -3.23 -34.48 10.27
C THR A 167 -4.11 -33.81 11.29
#